data_AF-T0N8S2-F1
#
_entry.id   AF-T0N8S2-F1
#
_cell.length_a   1.000
_cell.length_b   1.000
_cell.length_c   1.000
_cell.angle_alpha   90.00
_cell.angle_beta   90.00
_cell.angle_gamma   90.00
#
_symmetry.space_group_name_H-M   'P 1'
#
loop_
_entity.id
_entity.type
_entity.pdbx_description
1 polymer ?
#
loop_
_entity_poly.entity_id
_entity_poly.type
_entity_poly.pdbx_seq_one_letter_code
_entity_poly.pdbx_strand_id
1 'polypeptide(L)'
;MNWDTFGTSSLAVLTEFMSIEDLVNASLEDLVVFLVDKSNNRFSNPEATAKLLQNAARDSYRLDKALYDPLNATIAASLNCIKTLEKEVKCLDKAIEKAVKRLDNNQFQCLVSIPGIGPILQLV
;
A
#
# COMPACT_ATOMS: atom_id res chain seq x y z
N MET A 1 -2.43 4.11 -14.23
CA MET A 1 -1.65 4.36 -13.00
C MET A 1 -1.76 3.15 -12.05
N ASN A 2 -0.65 2.58 -11.57
CA ASN A 2 -0.70 1.54 -10.53
C ASN A 2 -0.71 2.24 -9.17
N TRP A 3 -1.86 2.29 -8.51
CA TRP A 3 -2.08 3.04 -7.26
C TRP A 3 -1.47 2.38 -6.03
N ASP A 4 -0.85 1.21 -6.18
CA ASP A 4 -0.28 0.43 -5.08
C ASP A 4 1.03 1.08 -4.59
N THR A 5 0.86 2.15 -3.79
CA THR A 5 1.95 3.02 -3.34
C THR A 5 2.71 2.40 -2.16
N PHE A 6 2.06 1.51 -1.41
CA PHE A 6 2.63 0.89 -0.21
C PHE A 6 2.66 -0.63 -0.35
N GLY A 7 3.84 -1.22 -0.27
CA GLY A 7 3.98 -2.68 -0.27
C GLY A 7 3.31 -3.33 0.95
N THR A 8 2.95 -4.60 0.81
CA THR A 8 2.32 -5.38 1.89
C THR A 8 3.14 -5.40 3.17
N SER A 9 4.47 -5.51 3.06
CA SER A 9 5.39 -5.52 4.19
C SER A 9 5.47 -4.16 4.90
N SER A 10 5.49 -3.04 4.17
CA SER A 10 5.52 -1.72 4.80
C SER A 10 4.21 -1.39 5.52
N LEU A 11 3.07 -1.77 4.93
CA LEU A 11 1.78 -1.68 5.61
C LEU A 11 1.75 -2.52 6.89
N ALA A 12 2.25 -3.75 6.83
CA ALA A 12 2.32 -4.63 8.00
C ALA A 12 3.18 -4.01 9.12
N VAL A 13 4.34 -3.42 8.79
CA VAL A 13 5.17 -2.70 9.77
C VAL A 13 4.37 -1.59 10.46
N LEU A 14 3.60 -0.80 9.69
CA LEU A 14 2.82 0.33 10.22
C LEU A 14 1.59 -0.08 11.04
N THR A 15 1.07 -1.29 10.85
CA THR A 15 -0.19 -1.72 11.48
C THR A 15 -0.05 -2.82 12.52
N GLU A 16 1.06 -3.58 12.50
CA GLU A 16 1.26 -4.73 13.41
C GLU A 16 2.24 -4.42 14.56
N PHE A 17 3.05 -3.36 14.46
CA PHE A 17 3.88 -2.87 15.56
C PHE A 17 3.18 -1.72 16.27
N MET A 18 3.13 -1.78 17.61
CA MET A 18 2.44 -0.77 18.44
C MET A 18 3.35 0.38 18.85
N SER A 19 4.66 0.24 18.73
CA SER A 19 5.61 1.30 18.99
C SER A 19 6.90 1.11 18.21
N ILE A 20 7.66 2.20 18.10
CA ILE A 20 9.01 2.17 17.52
C ILE A 20 9.96 1.37 18.43
N GLU A 21 9.68 1.33 19.73
CA GLU A 21 10.45 0.54 20.70
C GLU A 21 10.33 -0.96 20.45
N ASP A 22 9.15 -1.44 20.06
CA ASP A 22 8.96 -2.85 19.70
C ASP A 22 9.84 -3.24 18.51
N LEU A 23 9.96 -2.35 17.51
CA LEU A 23 10.84 -2.54 16.35
C LEU A 23 12.33 -2.53 16.73
N VAL A 24 12.74 -1.62 17.62
CA VAL A 24 14.13 -1.52 18.07
C VAL A 24 14.55 -2.74 18.89
N ASN A 25 13.64 -3.24 19.74
CA ASN A 25 13.90 -4.33 20.68
C ASN A 25 13.67 -5.73 20.08
N ALA A 26 12.98 -5.83 18.94
CA ALA A 26 12.83 -7.09 18.22
C ALA A 26 14.20 -7.67 17.84
N SER A 27 14.34 -9.00 17.92
CA SER A 27 15.55 -9.67 17.45
C SER A 27 15.68 -9.51 15.93
N LEU A 28 16.91 -9.57 15.43
CA LEU A 28 17.14 -9.48 13.99
C LEU A 28 16.48 -10.67 13.27
N GLU A 29 16.55 -11.85 13.88
CA GLU A 29 15.92 -13.07 13.40
C GLU A 29 14.40 -12.92 13.26
N ASP A 30 13.73 -12.38 14.29
CA ASP A 30 12.27 -12.17 14.27
C ASP A 30 11.86 -11.18 13.19
N LEU A 31 12.64 -10.09 13.02
CA LEU A 31 12.38 -9.10 11.97
C LEU A 31 12.58 -9.70 10.58
N VAL A 32 13.57 -10.56 10.39
CA VAL A 32 13.78 -11.28 9.11
C VAL A 32 12.60 -12.20 8.83
N VAL A 33 12.18 -13.01 9.81
CA VAL A 33 11.03 -13.91 9.67
C VAL A 33 9.77 -13.13 9.32
N PHE A 34 9.51 -12.03 10.04
CA PHE A 34 8.38 -11.14 9.77
C PHE A 34 8.42 -10.57 8.34
N LEU A 35 9.57 -10.05 7.90
CA LEU A 35 9.69 -9.47 6.56
C LEU A 35 9.56 -10.52 5.46
N VAL A 36 10.11 -11.72 5.64
CA VAL A 36 9.98 -12.83 4.68
C VAL A 36 8.52 -13.27 4.57
N ASP A 37 7.83 -13.43 5.70
CA ASP A 37 6.41 -13.79 5.74
C ASP A 37 5.54 -12.73 5.03
N LYS A 38 5.62 -11.48 5.46
CA LYS A 38 4.78 -10.39 4.92
C LYS A 38 5.12 -10.01 3.48
N SER A 39 6.35 -10.23 3.05
CA SER A 39 6.74 -9.98 1.65
C SER A 39 6.51 -11.17 0.73
N ASN A 40 6.14 -12.36 1.22
CA ASN A 40 6.19 -13.62 0.47
C ASN A 40 7.57 -13.87 -0.14
N ASN A 41 8.63 -13.72 0.67
CA ASN A 41 10.03 -13.94 0.29
C ASN A 41 10.50 -13.13 -0.94
N ARG A 42 10.02 -11.89 -1.07
CA ARG A 42 10.34 -11.01 -2.22
C ARG A 42 11.57 -10.11 -2.01
N PHE A 43 12.09 -10.02 -0.80
CA PHE A 43 13.32 -9.27 -0.53
C PHE A 43 14.54 -10.05 -0.98
N SER A 44 15.41 -9.41 -1.77
CA SER A 44 16.68 -10.00 -2.23
C SER A 44 17.65 -10.25 -1.07
N ASN A 45 17.64 -9.40 -0.04
CA ASN A 45 18.39 -9.58 1.19
C ASN A 45 17.52 -9.19 2.40
N PRO A 46 16.76 -10.14 2.96
CA PRO A 46 15.89 -9.90 4.12
C PRO A 46 16.65 -9.42 5.36
N GLU A 47 17.86 -9.95 5.60
CA GLU A 47 18.69 -9.60 6.77
C GLU A 47 19.15 -8.13 6.71
N ALA A 48 19.66 -7.69 5.55
CA ALA A 48 20.03 -6.30 5.36
C ALA A 48 18.81 -5.36 5.49
N THR A 49 17.65 -5.79 5.00
CA THR A 49 16.41 -5.02 5.10
C THR A 49 15.94 -4.92 6.56
N ALA A 50 16.01 -6.00 7.33
CA ALA A 50 15.69 -6.01 8.75
C ALA A 50 16.63 -5.10 9.55
N LYS A 51 17.94 -5.12 9.28
CA LYS A 51 18.90 -4.18 9.89
C LYS A 51 18.57 -2.73 9.56
N LEU A 52 18.21 -2.44 8.31
CA LEU A 52 17.84 -1.10 7.88
C LEU A 52 16.58 -0.61 8.59
N LEU A 53 15.56 -1.47 8.69
CA LEU A 53 14.31 -1.19 9.41
C LEU A 53 14.59 -0.90 10.89
N GLN A 54 15.41 -1.72 11.54
CA GLN A 54 15.75 -1.55 12.94
C GLN A 54 16.56 -0.26 13.19
N ASN A 55 17.48 0.09 12.29
CA ASN A 55 18.22 1.35 12.37
C ASN A 55 17.31 2.56 12.16
N ALA A 56 16.40 2.51 11.18
CA ALA A 56 15.41 3.56 10.98
C ALA A 56 14.54 3.77 12.23
N ALA A 57 14.15 2.68 12.91
CA ALA A 57 13.43 2.75 14.17
C ALA A 57 14.29 3.37 15.30
N ARG A 58 15.58 3.04 15.39
CA ARG A 58 16.51 3.63 16.38
C ARG A 58 16.71 5.12 16.17
N ASP A 59 16.80 5.55 14.91
CA ASP A 59 17.04 6.95 14.53
C ASP A 59 15.76 7.80 14.56
N SER A 60 14.60 7.16 14.72
CA SER A 60 13.31 7.85 14.79
C SER A 60 13.11 8.57 16.12
N TYR A 61 12.38 9.69 16.07
CA TYR A 61 12.02 10.45 17.27
C TYR A 61 11.14 9.62 18.20
N ARG A 62 11.53 9.54 19.48
CA ARG A 62 10.78 8.79 20.50
C ARG A 62 9.70 9.67 21.09
N LEU A 63 8.47 9.16 21.09
CA LEU A 63 7.34 9.80 21.73
C LEU A 63 7.15 9.28 23.16
N ASP A 64 6.46 10.07 23.99
CA ASP A 64 5.94 9.58 25.27
C ASP A 64 4.96 8.41 25.02
N LYS A 65 4.97 7.42 25.92
CA LYS A 65 4.16 6.20 25.76
C LYS A 65 2.68 6.50 25.56
N ALA A 66 2.14 7.56 26.19
CA ALA A 66 0.75 7.95 26.07
C ALA A 66 0.34 8.44 24.66
N LEU A 67 1.31 8.76 23.80
CA LEU A 67 1.07 9.30 22.46
C LEU A 67 1.05 8.24 21.35
N TYR A 68 1.55 7.02 21.59
CA TYR A 68 1.58 5.98 20.54
C TYR A 68 0.18 5.48 20.18
N ASP A 69 -0.71 5.28 21.15
CA ASP A 69 -2.07 4.82 20.90
C ASP A 69 -2.86 5.76 19.96
N PRO A 70 -2.98 7.08 20.24
CA PRO A 70 -3.68 7.99 19.34
C PRO A 70 -2.97 8.15 17.98
N LEU A 71 -1.64 8.04 17.94
CA LEU A 71 -0.88 8.09 16.70
C LEU A 71 -1.18 6.88 15.81
N ASN A 72 -1.09 5.67 16.37
CA ASN A 72 -1.38 4.42 15.64
C ASN A 72 -2.82 4.40 15.15
N ALA A 73 -3.77 4.87 15.96
CA ALA A 73 -5.16 5.02 15.54
C ALA A 73 -5.30 5.97 14.34
N THR A 74 -4.57 7.09 14.34
CA THR A 74 -4.57 8.06 13.24
C THR A 74 -3.96 7.48 11.96
N ILE A 75 -2.85 6.75 12.07
CA ILE A 75 -2.22 6.06 10.93
C ILE A 75 -3.18 5.01 10.36
N ALA A 76 -3.77 4.18 11.22
CA ALA A 76 -4.72 3.15 10.80
C ALA A 76 -5.95 3.75 10.10
N ALA A 77 -6.50 4.84 10.64
CA ALA A 77 -7.59 5.58 10.01
C ALA A 77 -7.19 6.09 8.62
N SER A 78 -6.01 6.70 8.50
CA SER A 78 -5.50 7.25 7.23
C SER A 78 -5.31 6.15 6.17
N LEU A 79 -4.72 5.01 6.55
CA LEU A 79 -4.57 3.86 5.67
C LEU A 79 -5.92 3.28 5.24
N ASN A 80 -6.91 3.27 6.13
CA ASN A 80 -8.25 2.80 5.80
C ASN A 80 -8.96 3.75 4.81
N CYS A 81 -8.79 5.07 4.98
CA CYS A 81 -9.27 6.05 4.00
C CYS A 81 -8.63 5.82 2.63
N ILE A 82 -7.30 5.65 2.55
CA ILE A 82 -6.59 5.39 1.29
C ILE A 82 -7.15 4.14 0.60
N LYS A 83 -7.23 3.01 1.32
CA LYS A 83 -7.76 1.74 0.78
C LYS A 83 -9.21 1.88 0.30
N THR A 84 -10.02 2.65 1.01
CA THR A 84 -11.41 2.90 0.62
C THR A 84 -11.47 3.70 -0.67
N LEU A 85 -10.71 4.79 -0.77
CA LEU A 85 -10.66 5.63 -1.97
C LEU A 85 -10.15 4.84 -3.19
N GLU A 86 -9.11 4.03 -3.05
CA GLU A 86 -8.62 3.15 -4.13
C GLU A 86 -9.69 2.15 -4.60
N LYS A 87 -10.50 1.63 -3.68
CA LYS A 87 -11.62 0.75 -4.01
C LYS A 87 -12.72 1.50 -4.74
N GLU A 88 -13.06 2.70 -4.30
CA GLU A 88 -14.06 3.55 -4.95
C GLU A 88 -13.64 3.92 -6.38
N VAL A 89 -12.37 4.27 -6.60
CA VAL A 89 -11.83 4.51 -7.95
C VAL A 89 -12.05 3.28 -8.85
N LYS A 90 -11.69 2.08 -8.38
CA LYS A 90 -11.91 0.83 -9.15
C LYS A 90 -13.38 0.53 -9.40
N CYS A 91 -14.27 0.87 -8.46
CA CYS A 91 -15.72 0.73 -8.64
C CYS A 91 -16.24 1.68 -9.70
N LEU A 92 -15.79 2.94 -9.70
CA LEU A 92 -16.14 3.95 -10.70
C LEU A 92 -15.63 3.55 -12.09
N ASP A 93 -14.39 3.09 -12.21
CA ASP A 93 -13.83 2.60 -13.48
C ASP A 93 -14.71 1.50 -14.09
N LYS A 94 -15.13 0.52 -13.29
CA LYS A 94 -16.04 -0.55 -13.73
C LYS A 94 -17.43 -0.03 -14.11
N ALA A 95 -17.95 0.96 -13.40
CA ALA A 95 -19.23 1.56 -13.70
C ALA A 95 -19.19 2.32 -15.04
N ILE A 96 -18.10 3.06 -15.29
CA ILE A 96 -17.83 3.75 -16.56
C ILE A 96 -17.71 2.73 -17.68
N GLU A 97 -16.91 1.68 -17.53
CA GLU A 97 -16.75 0.63 -18.54
C GLU A 97 -18.10 0.00 -18.91
N LYS A 98 -18.95 -0.28 -17.91
CA LYS A 98 -20.30 -0.82 -18.13
C LYS A 98 -21.23 0.17 -18.83
N ALA A 99 -21.14 1.45 -18.50
CA ALA A 99 -21.94 2.49 -19.16
C ALA A 99 -21.53 2.66 -20.62
N VAL A 100 -20.23 2.67 -20.90
CA VAL A 100 -19.69 2.84 -22.26
C VAL A 100 -20.00 1.64 -23.15
N LYS A 101 -19.93 0.41 -22.63
CA LYS A 101 -20.36 -0.81 -23.36
C LYS A 101 -21.85 -0.83 -23.75
N ARG A 102 -22.68 0.03 -23.14
CA ARG A 102 -24.11 0.17 -23.48
C ARG A 102 -24.37 1.23 -24.56
N LEU A 103 -23.41 2.12 -24.79
CA LEU A 103 -23.46 3.08 -25.89
C LEU A 103 -23.00 2.37 -27.17
N ASP A 104 -23.71 2.61 -28.27
CA ASP A 104 -23.67 1.82 -29.50
C ASP A 104 -22.25 1.46 -29.97
N ASN A 105 -22.00 0.16 -30.19
CA ASN A 105 -20.67 -0.45 -30.15
C ASN A 105 -19.65 0.11 -31.15
N ASN A 106 -20.10 0.70 -32.27
CA ASN A 106 -19.19 1.10 -33.35
C ASN A 106 -18.33 2.32 -33.00
N GLN A 107 -18.86 3.31 -32.29
CA GLN A 107 -18.12 4.54 -31.99
C GLN A 107 -17.04 4.31 -30.93
N PHE A 108 -17.32 3.45 -29.96
CA PHE A 108 -16.38 3.11 -28.90
C PHE A 108 -15.24 2.20 -29.39
N GLN A 109 -15.53 1.22 -30.27
CA GLN A 109 -14.48 0.38 -30.88
C GLN A 109 -13.46 1.21 -31.67
N CYS A 110 -13.91 2.25 -32.38
CA CYS A 110 -13.00 3.17 -33.06
C CYS A 110 -12.06 3.89 -32.08
N LEU A 111 -12.56 4.33 -30.92
CA LEU A 111 -11.74 5.02 -29.91
C LEU A 111 -10.69 4.08 -29.29
N VAL A 112 -11.04 2.82 -28.98
CA VAL A 112 -10.11 1.84 -28.39
C VAL A 112 -9.09 1.31 -29.40
N SER A 113 -9.38 1.42 -30.70
CA SER A 113 -8.47 0.99 -31.77
C SER A 113 -7.25 1.91 -31.95
N ILE A 114 -7.27 3.12 -31.37
CA ILE A 114 -6.16 4.06 -31.40
C ILE A 114 -5.12 3.65 -30.35
N PRO A 115 -3.87 3.35 -30.73
CA PRO A 115 -2.81 3.01 -29.78
C PRO A 115 -2.65 4.12 -28.72
N GLY A 116 -2.77 3.76 -27.45
CA GLY A 116 -2.73 4.70 -26.32
C GLY A 116 -4.11 5.05 -25.76
N ILE A 117 -5.19 4.96 -26.54
CA ILE A 117 -6.55 5.15 -26.04
C ILE A 117 -7.10 3.79 -25.62
N GLY A 118 -6.91 3.44 -24.35
CA GLY A 118 -7.48 2.21 -23.79
C GLY A 118 -9.02 2.19 -23.75
N PRO A 119 -9.64 1.06 -23.37
CA PRO A 119 -11.10 0.92 -23.25
C PRO A 119 -11.73 1.90 -22.26
N ILE A 120 -10.93 2.49 -21.40
CA ILE A 120 -11.31 3.66 -20.64
C ILE A 120 -10.31 4.67 -21.18
N LEU A 121 -10.78 5.67 -21.96
CA LEU A 121 -9.98 6.84 -22.36
C LEU A 121 -9.03 7.13 -21.21
N GLN A 122 -7.71 7.12 -21.46
CA GLN A 122 -6.69 7.37 -20.45
C GLN A 122 -7.13 8.50 -19.51
N LEU A 123 -7.73 8.14 -18.38
CA LEU A 123 -7.87 9.05 -17.26
C LEU A 123 -6.54 8.88 -16.53
N VAL A 124 -5.58 9.66 -17.05
CA VAL A 124 -4.16 9.81 -16.69
C VAL A 124 -3.20 8.82 -17.36
#